data_AF-A0A961JS10-F1
#
_entry.id   AF-A0A961JS10-F1
#
_cell.length_a   1.000
_cell.length_b   1.000
_cell.length_c   1.000
_cell.angle_alpha   90.00
_cell.angle_beta   90.00
_cell.angle_gamma   90.00
#
_symmetry.space_group_name_H-M   'P 1'
#
loop_
_entity.id
_entity.type
_entity.pdbx_description
1 polymer ?
#
loop_
_entity_poly.entity_id
_entity_poly.type
_entity_poly.pdbx_seq_one_letter_code
_entity_poly.pdbx_strand_id
1 'polypeptide(L)' 'RQMRLRSKGMPALRGSASGDMYIELAVETPVNLTSRQKELLREFEELSAENNPESSNFFSKVKNFWDSMKS' A
#
# COMPACT_ATOMS: atom_id res chain seq x y z
N ARG A 1 0.79 7.33 1.66
CA ARG A 1 0.11 8.28 2.58
C ARG A 1 1.02 8.49 3.79
N GLN A 2 1.23 9.72 4.26
CA GLN A 2 2.10 9.99 5.41
C GLN A 2 1.26 10.14 6.68
N MET A 3 1.65 9.41 7.73
CA MET A 3 1.07 9.55 9.07
C MET A 3 2.08 10.19 10.01
N ARG A 4 1.62 11.10 10.88
CA ARG A 4 2.49 11.76 11.85
C ARG A 4 2.21 11.27 13.26
N LEU A 5 3.23 10.75 13.92
CA LEU A 5 3.23 10.46 15.35
C LEU A 5 3.93 11.59 16.10
N ARG A 6 3.16 12.36 16.87
CA ARG A 6 3.70 13.48 17.63
C ARG A 6 4.60 13.00 18.77
N SER A 7 5.71 13.69 18.99
CA SER A 7 6.63 13.45 20.11
C SER A 7 7.25 12.04 20.17
N LYS A 8 7.22 11.31 19.05
CA LYS A 8 7.85 9.98 18.88
C LYS A 8 9.11 10.01 18.00
N GLY A 9 9.52 11.21 17.56
CA GLY A 9 10.77 11.43 16.85
C GLY A 9 11.96 11.56 17.79
N MET A 10 13.11 11.90 17.22
CA MET A 10 14.38 11.95 17.95
C MET A 10 14.37 12.97 19.11
N PRO A 11 15.00 12.65 20.25
CA PRO A 11 15.15 13.59 21.36
C PRO A 11 16.13 14.71 21.00
N ALA A 12 15.87 15.93 21.46
CA ALA A 12 16.76 17.06 21.25
C ALA A 12 18.08 16.89 22.04
N LEU A 13 19.22 17.13 21.37
CA LEU A 13 20.56 17.01 21.98
C LEU A 13 20.81 18.00 23.15
N ARG A 14 20.07 19.11 23.21
CA ARG A 14 20.20 20.15 24.24
C ARG A 14 18.82 20.64 24.77
N GLY A 15 17.86 19.74 24.92
CA GLY A 15 16.53 20.08 25.44
C GLY A 15 15.69 18.86 25.81
N SER A 16 14.53 19.10 26.45
CA SER A 16 13.61 18.03 26.91
C SER A 16 12.59 17.59 25.85
N ALA A 17 12.51 18.28 24.71
CA ALA A 17 11.50 18.02 23.69
C ALA A 17 11.94 16.93 22.72
N SER A 18 11.04 15.99 22.44
CA SER A 18 11.18 14.99 21.37
C SER A 18 10.50 15.48 20.10
N GLY A 19 11.14 15.24 18.94
CA GLY A 19 10.58 15.56 17.63
C GLY A 19 9.35 14.70 17.27
N ASP A 20 8.82 14.90 16.06
CA ASP A 20 7.73 14.08 15.51
C ASP A 20 8.31 12.98 14.60
N MET A 21 7.65 11.81 14.58
CA MET A 21 7.99 10.72 13.66
C MET A 21 6.98 10.72 12.51
N TYR A 22 7.50 10.72 11.29
CA TYR A 22 6.69 10.58 10.08
C TYR A 22 6.79 9.14 9.58
N ILE A 23 5.65 8.51 9.39
CA ILE A 23 5.52 7.16 8.86
C ILE A 23 5.01 7.28 7.43
N GLU A 24 5.76 6.71 6.51
CA GLU A 24 5.31 6.52 5.13
C GLU A 24 4.67 5.14 5.00
N LEU A 25 3.40 5.12 4.64
CA LEU A 25 2.69 3.88 4.32
C LEU A 25 2.99 3.51 2.87
N ALA A 26 3.84 2.50 2.69
CA ALA A 26 4.03 1.81 1.42
C ALA A 26 3.04 0.64 1.33
N VAL A 27 2.32 0.55 0.22
CA VAL A 27 1.48 -0.61 -0.10
C VAL A 27 2.25 -1.46 -1.09
N GLU A 28 2.66 -2.64 -0.66
CA GLU A 28 3.30 -3.62 -1.54
C GLU A 28 2.25 -4.55 -2.15
N THR A 29 2.28 -4.72 -3.47
CA THR A 29 1.45 -5.70 -4.16
C THR A 29 2.14 -7.06 -4.15
N PRO A 30 1.54 -8.10 -3.55
CA PRO A 30 2.15 -9.43 -3.49
C PRO A 30 2.30 -10.03 -4.90
N VAL A 31 3.50 -10.51 -5.21
CA VAL A 31 3.79 -11.31 -6.41
C VAL A 31 3.75 -12.79 -6.04
N ASN A 32 3.27 -13.64 -6.94
CA ASN A 32 3.09 -15.10 -6.76
C ASN A 32 1.96 -15.51 -5.79
N LEU A 33 0.72 -15.16 -6.17
CA LEU A 33 -0.48 -15.59 -5.45
C LEU A 33 -0.82 -17.07 -5.70
N THR A 34 -1.18 -17.77 -4.63
CA THR A 34 -1.80 -19.11 -4.66
C THR A 34 -3.21 -19.07 -5.28
N SER A 35 -3.74 -20.22 -5.72
CA SER A 35 -5.06 -20.29 -6.38
C SER A 35 -6.18 -19.71 -5.51
N ARG A 36 -6.20 -20.03 -4.21
CA ARG A 36 -7.19 -19.53 -3.25
C ARG A 36 -7.10 -18.01 -3.05
N GLN A 37 -5.89 -17.45 -3.05
CA GLN A 37 -5.72 -15.99 -2.94
C GLN A 37 -6.26 -15.27 -4.18
N LYS A 38 -6.14 -15.87 -5.37
CA LYS A 38 -6.70 -15.30 -6.61
C LYS A 38 -8.23 -15.36 -6.61
N GLU A 39 -8.82 -16.42 -6.09
CA GLU A 39 -10.28 -16.54 -5.94
C GLU A 39 -10.83 -15.46 -5.01
N LEU A 40 -10.23 -15.28 -3.83
CA LEU A 40 -10.64 -14.24 -2.88
C LEU A 40 -10.51 -12.81 -3.46
N LEU A 41 -9.50 -12.56 -4.29
CA LEU A 41 -9.36 -11.26 -4.96
C LEU A 41 -10.43 -11.03 -6.03
N ARG A 42 -10.88 -12.08 -6.73
CA ARG A 42 -11.99 -11.97 -7.69
C ARG A 42 -13.33 -11.77 -7.01
N GLU A 43 -13.61 -12.52 -5.94
CA GLU A 43 -14.80 -12.30 -5.11
C GLU A 43 -14.81 -10.89 -4.51
N PHE A 44 -13.65 -10.40 -4.07
CA PHE A 44 -13.51 -9.03 -3.60
C PHE A 44 -13.78 -8.00 -4.71
N GLU A 45 -13.28 -8.22 -5.93
CA GLU A 45 -13.53 -7.36 -7.09
C GLU A 45 -15.02 -7.29 -7.44
N GLU A 46 -15.72 -8.42 -7.47
CA GLU A 46 -17.17 -8.50 -7.71
C GLU A 46 -17.98 -7.70 -6.70
N LEU A 47 -17.57 -7.71 -5.43
CA LEU A 47 -18.23 -6.96 -4.35
C LEU A 47 -17.84 -5.47 -4.30
N SER A 48 -16.73 -5.07 -4.93
CA SER A 48 -16.16 -3.71 -4.85
C SER A 48 -16.57 -2.78 -6.00
N ALA A 49 -17.48 -3.22 -6.89
CA ALA A 49 -17.84 -2.57 -8.15
C ALA A 49 -18.27 -1.09 -8.05
N GLU A 50 -18.64 -0.58 -6.86
CA GLU A 50 -19.10 0.80 -6.68
C GLU A 50 -18.16 1.71 -5.88
N ASN A 51 -17.00 1.25 -5.39
CA ASN A 51 -16.27 1.95 -4.32
C ASN A 51 -14.87 2.48 -4.65
N ASN A 52 -14.35 2.36 -5.89
CA ASN A 52 -12.96 2.76 -6.16
C ASN A 52 -12.73 3.47 -7.51
N PRO A 53 -12.59 4.81 -7.52
CA PRO A 53 -12.13 5.57 -8.69
C PRO A 53 -10.65 5.30 -9.05
N GLU A 54 -9.84 4.83 -8.08
CA GLU A 54 -8.40 4.57 -8.23
C GLU A 54 -8.06 3.09 -8.54
N SER A 55 -9.02 2.16 -8.43
CA SER A 55 -8.76 0.70 -8.61
C SER A 55 -8.47 0.32 -10.07
N SER A 56 -9.07 1.04 -11.02
CA SER A 56 -8.78 0.87 -12.46
C SER A 56 -7.31 1.14 -12.79
N ASN A 57 -6.71 2.15 -12.13
CA ASN A 57 -5.28 2.48 -12.25
C ASN A 57 -4.36 1.49 -11.51
N PHE A 58 -4.87 0.80 -10.49
CA PHE A 58 -4.12 -0.23 -9.76
C PHE A 58 -4.04 -1.55 -10.52
N PHE A 59 -5.16 -2.06 -11.02
CA PHE A 59 -5.17 -3.32 -11.81
C PHE A 59 -4.42 -3.18 -13.13
N SER A 60 -4.50 -2.03 -13.79
CA SER A 60 -3.71 -1.75 -14.99
C SER A 60 -2.21 -1.71 -14.70
N LYS A 61 -1.77 -1.12 -13.58
CA LYS A 61 -0.35 -1.15 -13.16
C LYS A 61 0.14 -2.56 -12.83
N VAL A 62 -0.66 -3.36 -12.14
CA VAL A 62 -0.33 -4.76 -11.82
C VAL A 62 -0.25 -5.61 -13.09
N LYS A 63 -1.16 -5.40 -14.04
CA LYS A 63 -1.15 -6.08 -15.35
C LYS A 63 0.09 -5.71 -16.16
N ASN A 64 0.42 -4.42 -16.25
CA ASN A 64 1.61 -3.93 -16.96
C ASN A 64 2.92 -4.46 -16.34
N PHE A 65 2.99 -4.56 -15.01
CA PHE A 65 4.13 -5.13 -14.30
C PHE A 65 4.29 -6.62 -14.59
N TRP A 66 3.19 -7.37 -14.63
CA TRP A 66 3.20 -8.81 -14.91
C TRP A 66 3.54 -9.13 -16.38
N ASP A 67 3.05 -8.32 -17.32
CA ASP A 67 3.40 -8.43 -18.74
C ASP A 67 4.88 -8.10 -18.98
N SER A 68 5.45 -7.13 -18.24
CA SER A 68 6.88 -6.80 -18.30
C SER A 68 7.80 -7.89 -17.74
N MET A 69 7.30 -8.80 -16.88
CA MET A 69 8.11 -9.86 -16.27
C MET A 69 8.05 -11.18 -17.07
N LYS A 70 7.12 -11.28 -18.02
CA LYS A 70 6.99 -12.40 -18.97
C LYS A 70 7.68 -12.17 -20.32
N SER A 71 8.22 -10.97 -20.54
CA SER A 71 9.04 -10.63 -21.70
C SER A 71 10.53 -10.79 -21.41
#